data_AF-J3KTX6-F1
#
_entry.id   AF-J3KTX6-F1
#
_cell.length_a   1.000
_cell.length_b   1.000
_cell.length_c   1.000
_cell.angle_alpha   90.00
_cell.angle_beta   90.00
_cell.angle_gamma   90.00
#
_symmetry.space_group_name_H-M   'P 1'
#
loop_
_entity.id
_entity.type
_entity.pdbx_description
1 polymer ?
#
loop_
_entity_poly.entity_id
_entity_poly.type
_entity_poly.pdbx_seq_one_letter_code
_entity_poly.pdbx_strand_id
1 'polypeptide(L)'
;MVTFTARRSTPELVTPARPTPHELKTLSDIDDQKALRYYQPFVEFFRPRHGAPPQAPAAAIRAALAEALVHYYPMAGRLRKLPGGKLAVECTGEGVVFVEAEADVRLEELGDPVAPPFPCGEELLCEVDDTEDVLGRPLFFLQLIMLQLRRCSFS
;
A
#
# COMPACT_ATOMS: atom_id res chain seq x y z
N MET A 1 11.36 23.51 6.73
CA MET A 1 10.60 22.26 6.51
C MET A 1 11.47 21.38 5.63
N VAL A 2 11.64 20.10 5.97
CA VAL A 2 12.44 19.20 5.12
C VAL A 2 11.71 18.99 3.79
N THR A 3 12.48 18.92 2.71
CA THR A 3 11.97 18.59 1.38
C THR A 3 12.76 17.41 0.84
N PHE A 4 12.06 16.41 0.34
CA PHE A 4 12.66 15.24 -0.32
C PHE A 4 11.73 14.76 -1.43
N THR A 5 12.26 13.91 -2.31
CA THR A 5 11.50 13.22 -3.34
C THR A 5 11.77 11.73 -3.21
N ALA A 6 10.72 10.91 -3.27
CA ALA A 6 10.87 9.46 -3.25
C ALA A 6 11.25 8.97 -4.66
N ARG A 7 12.28 8.13 -4.74
CA ARG A 7 12.60 7.38 -5.97
C ARG A 7 11.86 6.05 -5.93
N ARG A 8 10.86 5.88 -6.78
CA ARG A 8 10.00 4.70 -6.83
C ARG A 8 10.49 3.70 -7.87
N SER A 9 10.31 2.41 -7.58
CA SER A 9 10.38 1.34 -8.57
C SER A 9 9.16 1.38 -9.48
N THR A 10 9.19 0.61 -10.56
CA THR A 10 7.96 0.31 -11.31
C THR A 10 6.95 -0.40 -10.39
N PRO A 11 5.67 -0.03 -10.40
CA PRO A 11 4.64 -0.74 -9.65
C PRO A 11 4.47 -2.18 -10.12
N GLU A 12 4.31 -3.10 -9.18
CA GLU A 12 4.13 -4.52 -9.45
C GLU A 12 2.86 -5.05 -8.78
N LEU A 13 2.26 -6.08 -9.36
CA LEU A 13 1.13 -6.79 -8.74
C LEU A 13 1.63 -7.93 -7.87
N VAL A 14 1.25 -7.91 -6.61
CA VAL A 14 1.41 -9.04 -5.67
C VAL A 14 0.10 -9.82 -5.64
N THR A 15 0.16 -11.05 -6.15
CA THR A 15 -0.98 -11.96 -6.20
C THR A 15 -1.03 -12.86 -4.96
N PRO A 16 -2.18 -13.49 -4.66
CA PRO A 16 -2.26 -14.50 -3.62
C PRO A 16 -1.23 -15.63 -3.85
N ALA A 17 -0.56 -16.06 -2.78
CA ALA A 17 0.47 -17.11 -2.86
C ALA A 17 -0.07 -18.48 -3.31
N ARG A 18 -1.38 -18.68 -3.21
CA ARG A 18 -2.11 -19.91 -3.56
C ARG A 18 -3.42 -19.55 -4.26
N PRO A 19 -3.99 -20.45 -5.08
CA PRO A 19 -5.29 -20.22 -5.71
C PRO A 19 -6.38 -19.88 -4.68
N THR A 20 -7.20 -18.89 -5.02
CA THR A 20 -8.32 -18.42 -4.20
C THR A 20 -9.65 -18.64 -4.94
N PRO A 21 -10.80 -18.68 -4.24
CA PRO A 21 -12.09 -18.76 -4.90
C PRO A 21 -12.31 -17.63 -5.91
N HIS A 22 -12.79 -17.98 -7.10
CA HIS A 22 -13.21 -17.01 -8.11
C HIS A 22 -14.71 -16.77 -8.00
N GLU A 23 -15.08 -15.65 -7.40
CA GLU A 23 -16.48 -15.34 -7.10
C GLU A 23 -16.76 -13.84 -7.11
N LEU A 24 -18.04 -13.50 -7.15
CA LEU A 24 -18.52 -12.13 -7.09
C LEU A 24 -19.15 -11.89 -5.71
N LYS A 25 -18.53 -11.01 -4.92
CA LYS A 25 -19.00 -10.65 -3.58
C LYS A 25 -19.73 -9.31 -3.62
N THR A 26 -21.05 -9.35 -3.59
CA THR A 26 -21.89 -8.14 -3.49
C THR A 26 -21.62 -7.41 -2.18
N LEU A 27 -21.45 -6.08 -2.25
CA LEU A 27 -21.25 -5.24 -1.07
C LEU A 27 -22.55 -5.11 -0.27
N SER A 28 -22.43 -4.97 1.06
CA SER A 28 -23.59 -4.65 1.90
C SER A 28 -24.11 -3.24 1.59
N ASP A 29 -25.28 -2.88 2.08
CA ASP A 29 -25.80 -1.51 1.91
C ASP A 29 -24.97 -0.46 2.67
N ILE A 30 -24.26 -0.89 3.72
CA ILE A 30 -23.31 -0.03 4.45
C ILE A 30 -22.09 0.26 3.56
N ASP A 31 -21.55 -0.75 2.88
CA ASP A 31 -20.30 -0.63 2.12
C ASP A 31 -20.50 -0.05 0.70
N ASP A 32 -21.73 -0.09 0.17
CA ASP A 32 -22.05 0.39 -1.20
C ASP A 32 -22.26 1.93 -1.28
N GLN A 33 -22.11 2.63 -0.17
CA GLN A 33 -22.30 4.08 -0.11
C GLN A 33 -21.28 4.83 -0.98
N LYS A 34 -21.76 5.81 -1.76
CA LYS A 34 -20.89 6.61 -2.64
C LYS A 34 -19.76 7.32 -1.87
N ALA A 35 -20.03 7.75 -0.65
CA ALA A 35 -19.05 8.43 0.20
C ALA A 35 -17.86 7.54 0.63
N LEU A 36 -17.96 6.22 0.47
CA LEU A 36 -16.89 5.26 0.79
C LEU A 36 -16.05 4.86 -0.44
N ARG A 37 -16.35 5.40 -1.62
CA ARG A 37 -15.71 5.05 -2.89
C ARG A 37 -14.46 5.91 -3.12
N TYR A 38 -13.49 5.79 -2.23
CA TYR A 38 -12.21 6.48 -2.35
C TYR A 38 -11.09 5.66 -1.72
N TYR A 39 -9.85 5.91 -2.14
CA TYR A 39 -8.69 5.37 -1.44
C TYR A 39 -8.39 6.20 -0.19
N GLN A 40 -8.54 5.58 0.98
CA GLN A 40 -8.12 6.17 2.25
C GLN A 40 -6.60 5.98 2.41
N PRO A 41 -5.78 7.05 2.36
CA PRO A 41 -4.34 6.94 2.57
C PRO A 41 -4.01 6.68 4.04
N PHE A 42 -2.92 5.95 4.27
CA PHE A 42 -2.34 5.72 5.58
C PHE A 42 -0.82 5.61 5.48
N VAL A 43 -0.09 6.11 6.47
CA VAL A 43 1.38 6.08 6.53
C VAL A 43 1.79 5.62 7.91
N GLU A 44 2.71 4.65 7.97
CA GLU A 44 3.28 4.15 9.20
C GLU A 44 4.81 4.16 9.16
N PHE A 45 5.42 4.46 10.29
CA PHE A 45 6.87 4.55 10.43
C PHE A 45 7.39 3.49 11.37
N PHE A 46 8.36 2.71 10.90
CA PHE A 46 8.98 1.64 11.67
C PHE A 46 10.46 1.92 11.83
N ARG A 47 10.98 1.74 13.05
CA ARG A 47 12.42 1.69 13.29
C ARG A 47 12.91 0.25 13.20
N PRO A 48 14.09 0.01 12.61
CA PRO A 48 14.67 -1.33 12.58
C PRO A 48 14.88 -1.84 14.01
N ARG A 49 14.59 -3.13 14.23
CA ARG A 49 14.85 -3.78 15.51
C ARG A 49 16.36 -3.86 15.74
N HIS A 50 16.82 -3.45 16.93
CA HIS A 50 18.22 -3.53 17.30
C HIS A 50 18.75 -4.98 17.18
N GLY A 51 19.86 -5.16 16.46
CA GLY A 51 20.50 -6.46 16.28
C GLY A 51 19.82 -7.41 15.28
N ALA A 52 18.79 -6.96 14.55
CA ALA A 52 18.26 -7.74 13.44
C ALA A 52 19.28 -7.81 12.28
N PRO A 53 19.44 -8.97 11.62
CA PRO A 53 20.28 -9.05 10.43
C PRO A 53 19.71 -8.12 9.34
N PRO A 54 20.54 -7.66 8.39
CA PRO A 54 20.05 -6.96 7.21
C PRO A 54 19.11 -7.91 6.45
N GLN A 55 17.81 -7.73 6.63
CA GLN A 55 16.82 -8.40 5.79
C GLN A 55 16.58 -7.53 4.57
N ALA A 56 16.10 -8.13 3.48
CA ALA A 56 15.48 -7.40 2.39
C ALA A 56 14.00 -7.19 2.77
N PRO A 57 13.63 -6.08 3.45
CA PRO A 57 12.27 -5.88 3.96
C PRO A 57 11.22 -5.97 2.86
N ALA A 58 11.55 -5.51 1.65
CA ALA A 58 10.69 -5.62 0.48
C ALA A 58 10.32 -7.06 0.16
N ALA A 59 11.29 -7.97 0.07
CA ALA A 59 11.03 -9.38 -0.22
C ALA A 59 10.20 -10.04 0.88
N ALA A 60 10.49 -9.74 2.15
CA ALA A 60 9.75 -10.28 3.28
C ALA A 60 8.29 -9.78 3.31
N ILE A 61 8.07 -8.48 3.12
CA ILE A 61 6.73 -7.87 3.08
C ILE A 61 5.95 -8.39 1.89
N ARG A 62 6.57 -8.49 0.71
CA ARG A 62 5.95 -9.03 -0.50
C ARG A 62 5.48 -10.47 -0.31
N ALA A 63 6.32 -11.32 0.27
CA ALA A 63 5.96 -12.71 0.56
C ALA A 63 4.83 -12.80 1.59
N ALA A 64 4.91 -12.01 2.67
CA ALA A 64 3.86 -11.97 3.69
C ALA A 64 2.52 -11.44 3.13
N LEU A 65 2.56 -10.45 2.24
CA LEU A 65 1.39 -9.90 1.57
C LEU A 65 0.74 -10.96 0.67
N ALA A 66 1.53 -11.68 -0.14
CA ALA A 66 1.02 -12.78 -0.96
C ALA A 66 0.34 -13.88 -0.12
N GLU A 67 0.92 -14.25 1.03
CA GLU A 67 0.31 -15.21 1.95
C GLU A 67 -0.96 -14.67 2.62
N ALA A 68 -0.97 -13.41 3.05
CA ALA A 68 -2.15 -12.76 3.62
C ALA A 68 -3.30 -12.73 2.62
N LEU A 69 -3.02 -12.46 1.34
CA LEU A 69 -4.03 -12.41 0.28
C LEU A 69 -4.70 -13.76 0.02
N VAL A 70 -4.17 -14.89 0.49
CA VAL A 70 -4.90 -16.17 0.46
C VAL A 70 -6.13 -16.11 1.38
N HIS A 71 -5.98 -15.48 2.54
CA HIS A 71 -7.03 -15.35 3.54
C HIS A 71 -7.93 -14.12 3.30
N TYR A 72 -7.34 -13.05 2.75
CA TYR A 72 -8.02 -11.79 2.42
C TYR A 72 -8.21 -11.62 0.91
N TYR A 73 -8.48 -12.71 0.20
CA TYR A 73 -8.52 -12.76 -1.26
C TYR A 73 -9.42 -11.74 -1.98
N PRO A 74 -10.54 -11.23 -1.40
CA PRO A 74 -11.28 -10.17 -2.06
C PRO A 74 -10.43 -8.92 -2.32
N MET A 75 -9.42 -8.63 -1.49
CA MET A 75 -8.51 -7.49 -1.70
C MET A 75 -7.70 -7.59 -3.00
N ALA A 76 -7.46 -8.80 -3.49
CA ALA A 76 -6.78 -9.06 -4.76
C ALA A 76 -7.73 -8.99 -5.97
N GLY A 77 -9.01 -8.68 -5.76
CA GLY A 77 -10.02 -8.53 -6.81
C GLY A 77 -10.12 -7.09 -7.34
N ARG A 78 -11.25 -6.81 -8.01
CA ARG A 78 -11.62 -5.50 -8.55
C ARG A 78 -13.04 -5.13 -8.17
N LEU A 79 -13.28 -3.86 -7.87
CA LEU A 79 -14.63 -3.35 -7.65
C LEU A 79 -15.37 -3.22 -8.97
N ARG A 80 -16.57 -3.79 -9.07
CA ARG A 80 -17.43 -3.77 -10.26
C ARG A 80 -18.80 -3.21 -9.92
N LYS A 81 -19.41 -2.55 -10.92
CA LYS A 81 -20.79 -2.11 -10.87
C LYS A 81 -21.68 -3.16 -11.54
N LEU A 82 -22.68 -3.63 -10.80
CA LEU A 82 -23.67 -4.59 -11.26
C LEU A 82 -24.93 -3.89 -11.80
N PRO A 83 -25.84 -4.61 -12.49
CA PRO A 83 -27.15 -4.10 -12.84
C PRO A 83 -27.88 -3.53 -11.61
N GLY A 84 -28.63 -2.45 -11.80
CA GLY A 84 -29.28 -1.73 -10.70
C GLY A 84 -28.33 -0.83 -9.88
N GLY A 85 -27.04 -0.77 -10.23
CA GLY A 85 -26.07 0.14 -9.63
C GLY A 85 -25.38 -0.37 -8.36
N LYS A 86 -25.74 -1.57 -7.90
CA LYS A 86 -25.12 -2.26 -6.77
C LYS A 86 -23.65 -2.56 -7.06
N LEU A 87 -22.77 -2.38 -6.08
CA LEU A 87 -21.37 -2.73 -6.22
C LEU A 87 -21.06 -4.15 -5.72
N ALA A 88 -20.04 -4.76 -6.33
CA ALA A 88 -19.50 -6.04 -5.90
C ALA A 88 -17.99 -6.11 -6.15
N VAL A 89 -17.28 -6.91 -5.36
CA VAL A 89 -15.90 -7.26 -5.62
C VAL A 89 -15.88 -8.52 -6.48
N GLU A 90 -15.35 -8.40 -7.69
CA GLU A 90 -15.01 -9.54 -8.53
C GLU A 90 -13.66 -10.09 -8.06
N CYS A 91 -13.68 -11.25 -7.39
CA CYS A 91 -12.52 -11.86 -6.77
C CYS A 91 -11.71 -12.65 -7.81
N THR A 92 -10.94 -11.96 -8.64
CA THR A 92 -10.15 -12.54 -9.72
C THR A 92 -8.77 -13.04 -9.29
N GLY A 93 -8.28 -12.62 -8.12
CA GLY A 93 -6.92 -12.91 -7.67
C GLY A 93 -5.83 -12.16 -8.44
N GLU A 94 -6.18 -11.14 -9.22
CA GLU A 94 -5.23 -10.30 -9.99
C GLU A 94 -4.18 -9.60 -9.12
N GLY A 95 -4.44 -9.46 -7.82
CA GLY A 95 -3.48 -8.95 -6.85
C GLY A 95 -3.63 -7.47 -6.52
N VAL A 96 -2.72 -7.01 -5.66
CA VAL A 96 -2.63 -5.64 -5.14
C VAL A 96 -1.35 -4.97 -5.63
N VAL A 97 -1.31 -3.63 -5.65
CA VAL A 97 -0.14 -2.91 -6.11
C VAL A 97 0.90 -2.81 -4.99
N PHE A 98 2.15 -3.12 -5.32
CA PHE A 98 3.31 -2.97 -4.46
C PHE A 98 4.37 -2.13 -5.16
N VAL A 99 4.90 -1.13 -4.46
CA VAL A 99 5.95 -0.22 -4.95
C VAL A 99 7.06 -0.17 -3.91
N GLU A 100 8.31 -0.32 -4.35
CA GLU A 100 9.47 -0.05 -3.52
C GLU A 100 9.92 1.38 -3.76
N ALA A 101 10.33 2.07 -2.71
CA ALA A 101 10.80 3.44 -2.80
C ALA A 101 12.00 3.68 -1.89
N GLU A 102 12.80 4.67 -2.25
CA GLU A 102 13.88 5.21 -1.42
C GLU A 102 13.75 6.72 -1.32
N ALA A 103 14.02 7.28 -0.13
CA ALA A 103 14.11 8.72 0.03
C ALA A 103 15.35 9.10 0.84
N ASP A 104 16.00 10.18 0.40
CA ASP A 104 17.16 10.75 1.08
C ASP A 104 16.71 11.69 2.22
N VAL A 105 16.03 11.10 3.21
CA VAL A 105 15.52 11.79 4.40
C VAL A 105 15.61 10.85 5.60
N ARG A 106 15.94 11.41 6.77
CA ARG A 106 15.93 10.66 8.03
C ARG A 106 14.56 10.73 8.68
N LEU A 107 14.21 9.70 9.43
CA LEU A 107 12.94 9.67 10.17
C LEU A 107 12.81 10.86 11.13
N GLU A 108 13.91 11.24 11.79
CA GLU A 108 13.93 12.37 12.73
C GLU A 108 13.70 13.73 12.06
N GLU A 109 13.92 13.83 10.75
CA GLU A 109 13.66 15.06 9.99
C GLU A 109 12.18 15.25 9.67
N LEU A 110 11.38 14.19 9.82
CA LEU A 110 9.92 14.23 9.66
C LEU A 110 9.20 14.65 10.96
N GLY A 111 9.90 14.66 12.09
CA GLY A 111 9.39 15.06 13.41
C GLY A 111 9.80 14.10 14.54
N ASP A 112 9.64 14.55 15.78
CA ASP A 112 9.79 13.70 16.98
C ASP A 112 8.80 14.15 18.08
N PRO A 113 7.66 13.46 18.27
CA PRO A 113 7.20 12.30 17.49
C PRO A 113 6.78 12.71 16.06
N VAL A 114 6.87 11.76 15.12
CA VAL A 114 6.37 11.97 13.75
C VAL A 114 4.85 12.00 13.78
N ALA A 115 4.24 13.09 13.32
CA ALA A 115 2.80 13.28 13.32
C ALA A 115 2.33 14.04 12.07
N PRO A 116 1.08 13.83 11.61
CA PRO A 116 0.51 14.59 10.52
C PRO A 116 0.35 16.09 10.85
N PRO A 117 0.43 16.99 9.85
CA PRO A 117 0.74 16.71 8.45
C PRO A 117 2.24 16.38 8.26
N PHE A 118 2.53 15.33 7.49
CA PHE A 118 3.91 14.91 7.24
C PHE A 118 4.58 15.82 6.20
N PRO A 119 5.87 16.19 6.40
CA PRO A 119 6.63 16.86 5.36
C PRO A 119 6.68 16.00 4.08
N CYS A 120 6.38 16.61 2.92
CA CYS A 120 6.30 15.92 1.64
C CYS A 120 5.38 14.67 1.69
N GLY A 121 4.21 14.77 2.33
CA GLY A 121 3.31 13.63 2.54
C GLY A 121 2.93 12.86 1.27
N GLU A 122 2.80 13.54 0.13
CA GLU A 122 2.56 12.90 -1.18
C GLU A 122 3.69 11.94 -1.57
N GLU A 123 4.93 12.23 -1.16
CA GLU A 123 6.08 11.36 -1.45
C GLU A 123 6.05 10.05 -0.66
N LEU A 124 5.32 10.03 0.47
CA LEU A 124 5.18 8.86 1.34
C LEU A 124 4.07 7.90 0.88
N LEU A 125 3.24 8.32 -0.08
CA LEU A 125 2.10 7.57 -0.59
C LEU A 125 2.39 6.97 -1.96
N CYS A 126 1.64 5.93 -2.32
CA CYS A 126 1.59 5.45 -3.70
C CYS A 126 1.01 6.54 -4.60
N GLU A 127 1.55 6.66 -5.81
CA GLU A 127 0.93 7.47 -6.86
C GLU A 127 -0.35 6.79 -7.35
N VAL A 128 -1.48 7.50 -7.19
CA VAL A 128 -2.81 7.07 -7.64
C VAL A 128 -3.44 8.26 -8.35
N ASP A 129 -3.66 8.15 -9.66
CA ASP A 129 -4.08 9.29 -10.52
C ASP A 129 -5.34 10.01 -10.01
N ASP A 130 -6.42 9.25 -9.81
CA ASP A 130 -7.68 9.73 -9.24
C ASP A 130 -8.05 8.83 -8.05
N THR A 131 -8.17 9.41 -6.86
CA THR A 131 -8.47 8.65 -5.65
C THR A 131 -9.94 8.25 -5.52
N GLU A 132 -10.85 8.86 -6.29
CA GLU A 132 -12.29 8.57 -6.30
C GLU A 132 -12.68 7.60 -7.43
N ASP A 133 -11.86 7.48 -8.48
CA ASP A 133 -12.02 6.45 -9.51
C ASP A 133 -11.46 5.11 -9.02
N VAL A 134 -12.32 4.32 -8.38
CA VAL A 134 -11.97 3.03 -7.77
C VAL A 134 -12.46 1.81 -8.57
N LEU A 135 -13.28 2.02 -9.61
CA LEU A 135 -13.92 0.92 -10.34
C LEU A 135 -12.92 0.23 -11.27
N GLY A 136 -12.88 -1.10 -11.23
CA GLY A 136 -11.97 -1.89 -12.07
C GLY A 136 -10.48 -1.74 -11.72
N ARG A 137 -10.13 -1.01 -10.67
CA ARG A 137 -8.75 -0.80 -10.20
C ARG A 137 -8.41 -1.71 -9.02
N PRO A 138 -7.11 -1.92 -8.73
CA PRO A 138 -6.69 -2.62 -7.52
C PRO A 138 -7.32 -2.01 -6.26
N LEU A 139 -7.73 -2.85 -5.30
CA LEU A 139 -8.39 -2.36 -4.08
C LEU A 139 -7.38 -1.90 -3.02
N PHE A 140 -6.10 -2.22 -3.20
CA PHE A 140 -5.05 -1.94 -2.23
C PHE A 140 -3.74 -1.60 -2.94
N PHE A 141 -3.07 -0.57 -2.42
CA PHE A 141 -1.79 -0.07 -2.89
C PHE A 141 -0.86 0.05 -1.68
N LEU A 142 0.35 -0.47 -1.80
CA LEU A 142 1.34 -0.43 -0.73
C LEU A 142 2.69 0.06 -1.25
N GLN A 143 3.18 1.16 -0.68
CA GLN A 143 4.54 1.65 -0.91
C GLN A 143 5.40 1.32 0.30
N LEU A 144 6.50 0.60 0.08
CA LEU A 144 7.55 0.43 1.07
C LEU A 144 8.65 1.43 0.79
N ILE A 145 8.85 2.40 1.70
CA ILE A 145 9.89 3.42 1.58
C ILE A 145 11.06 3.15 2.53
N MET A 146 12.26 3.03 1.96
CA MET A 146 13.50 2.95 2.71
C MET A 146 14.05 4.36 2.93
N LEU A 147 14.02 4.81 4.20
CA LEU A 147 14.58 6.08 4.64
C LEU A 147 16.06 5.93 4.98
N GLN A 148 16.83 7.02 4.92
CA GLN A 148 18.23 7.02 5.35
C GLN A 148 18.33 6.72 6.85
N LEU A 149 19.15 5.72 7.20
CA LEU A 149 19.67 5.53 8.55
C LEU A 149 21.01 6.24 8.64
N ARG A 150 21.36 6.81 9.81
CA ARG A 150 22.67 7.47 10.03
C ARG A 150 23.79 6.59 9.46
N ARG A 151 24.50 7.07 8.44
CA ARG A 151 25.87 6.60 8.22
C ARG A 151 26.66 7.05 9.45
N CYS A 152 27.00 6.12 10.33
CA CYS A 152 28.11 6.36 11.25
C CYS A 152 29.33 6.63 10.38
N SER A 153 29.66 7.90 10.20
CA SER A 153 30.94 8.31 9.64
C SER A 153 31.96 7.87 10.69
N PHE A 154 32.67 6.77 10.43
CA PHE A 154 33.92 6.54 11.12
C PHE A 154 34.90 7.56 10.52
N SER A 155 35.05 8.70 11.19
CA SER A 155 36.18 9.61 11.05
C SER A 155 37.38 9.07 11.79
#